data_AF-A0A6G1HW83-F1
#
_entry.id   AF-A0A6G1HW83-F1
#
_cell.length_a   1.000
_cell.length_b   1.000
_cell.length_c   1.000
_cell.angle_alpha   90.00
_cell.angle_beta   90.00
_cell.angle_gamma   90.00
#
_symmetry.space_group_name_H-M   'P 1'
#
loop_
_entity.id
_entity.type
_entity.pdbx_description
1 polymer ?
#
loop_
_entity_poly.entity_id
_entity_poly.type
_entity_poly.pdbx_seq_one_letter_code
_entity_poly.pdbx_strand_id
1 'polypeptide(L)'
;MYPSRPGNAQYAPVQNSYDLADAHRTPSPYGKHAPAPYAAYAPYNYEPMSTPLKPMYLAQEHSVRESTIEQVQRLETVDQALKRRIRILRLVSRVLATGLSIAAFVPIAMTTAKFLTTKDVLREAPAPGGTTVLRGPWAKESKTWPTHMYLGIAVTSLVCNLGTMVGYVFGGVRGANIMAAAEGYFSMSVILGNLIVWIIAAAVYRKEKGLDGKNNDLWGWACSESAKIIQDAFQDEVPFDRYCNIQSGAWYAGLLQVAAMFLSGVVYLLTLRRVMAKKKLRRTRSELNGMQ
;
A
#
# COMPACT_ATOMS: atom_id res chain seq x y z
N MET A 1 -22.54 47.06 10.18
CA MET A 1 -22.74 45.64 9.83
C MET A 1 -22.37 45.47 8.36
N TYR A 2 -21.13 45.09 8.08
CA TYR A 2 -20.56 44.59 6.81
C TYR A 2 -19.17 44.06 7.18
N PRO A 3 -18.80 42.79 6.90
CA PRO A 3 -17.44 42.33 7.14
C PRO A 3 -16.60 42.37 5.85
N SER A 4 -15.39 42.90 6.02
CA SER A 4 -14.35 43.14 5.03
C SER A 4 -13.68 41.84 4.53
N ARG A 5 -13.26 41.85 3.26
CA ARG A 5 -12.45 40.81 2.59
C ARG A 5 -11.06 40.63 3.25
N PRO A 6 -10.50 39.40 3.29
CA PRO A 6 -9.06 39.20 3.42
C PRO A 6 -8.38 39.03 2.04
N GLY A 7 -7.24 39.69 1.89
CA GLY A 7 -6.40 39.72 0.70
C GLY A 7 -5.48 38.52 0.52
N ASN A 8 -4.94 38.44 -0.70
CA ASN A 8 -4.11 37.38 -1.26
C ASN A 8 -2.82 37.12 -0.46
N ALA A 9 -2.61 35.88 -0.04
CA ALA A 9 -1.31 35.39 0.41
C ALA A 9 -0.53 34.85 -0.78
N GLN A 10 0.56 35.54 -1.10
CA GLN A 10 1.51 35.25 -2.15
C GLN A 10 2.37 34.04 -1.76
N TYR A 11 2.42 33.02 -2.63
CA TYR A 11 3.25 31.83 -2.46
C TYR A 11 4.74 32.19 -2.65
N ALA A 12 5.53 32.07 -1.58
CA ALA A 12 6.99 32.03 -1.66
C ALA A 12 7.46 30.57 -1.87
N PRO A 13 8.41 30.29 -2.79
CA PRO A 13 9.00 28.96 -2.89
C PRO A 13 10.04 28.72 -1.78
N VAL A 14 9.93 27.54 -1.18
CA VAL A 14 10.84 26.98 -0.17
C VAL A 14 12.23 26.78 -0.79
N GLN A 15 13.22 27.55 -0.34
CA GLN A 15 14.64 27.27 -0.57
C GLN A 15 15.05 26.04 0.25
N ASN A 16 15.51 24.99 -0.44
CA ASN A 16 16.11 23.83 0.19
C ASN A 16 17.55 24.16 0.60
N SER A 17 17.76 24.17 1.90
CA SER A 17 19.03 24.17 2.61
C SER A 17 19.76 22.83 2.44
N TYR A 18 20.76 22.74 1.56
CA TYR A 18 21.89 21.81 1.64
C TYR A 18 23.06 22.34 0.79
N ASP A 19 23.74 23.38 1.27
CA ASP A 19 25.07 23.75 0.81
C ASP A 19 25.91 24.02 2.07
N LEU A 20 26.67 23.01 2.51
CA LEU A 20 27.72 23.12 3.53
C LEU A 20 28.51 21.80 3.55
N ALA A 21 29.34 21.60 2.53
CA ALA A 21 30.58 20.81 2.61
C ALA A 21 31.35 21.00 1.30
N ASP A 22 32.47 21.73 1.39
CA ASP A 22 33.68 21.67 0.55
C ASP A 22 34.25 23.06 0.22
N ALA A 23 34.58 23.79 1.28
CA ALA A 23 35.68 24.74 1.27
C ALA A 23 36.79 24.12 2.12
N HIS A 24 38.00 23.99 1.54
CA HIS A 24 39.34 23.91 2.17
C HIS A 24 40.27 22.92 1.45
N ARG A 25 41.04 23.41 0.46
CA ARG A 25 42.43 22.98 0.29
C ARG A 25 43.28 24.12 -0.30
N THR A 26 44.19 24.60 0.54
CA THR A 26 45.23 25.62 0.31
C THR A 26 46.45 25.05 -0.45
N PRO A 27 47.39 25.91 -0.89
CA PRO A 27 48.31 25.63 -2.00
C PRO A 27 49.65 25.04 -1.55
N SER A 28 50.42 24.48 -2.48
CA SER A 28 51.81 24.04 -2.25
C SER A 28 52.79 24.66 -3.27
N PRO A 29 54.05 24.95 -2.87
CA PRO A 29 54.89 25.99 -3.46
C PRO A 29 56.25 25.45 -3.97
N TYR A 30 56.51 25.48 -5.27
CA TYR A 30 57.86 25.35 -5.87
C TYR A 30 57.74 25.93 -7.29
N GLY A 31 58.64 26.73 -7.85
CA GLY A 31 59.96 27.20 -7.47
C GLY A 31 60.45 28.11 -8.61
N LYS A 32 61.25 29.11 -8.24
CA LYS A 32 61.74 30.22 -9.05
C LYS A 32 62.64 29.76 -10.21
N HIS A 33 62.45 30.31 -11.40
CA HIS A 33 63.53 30.68 -12.33
C HIS A 33 63.02 31.76 -13.32
N ALA A 34 63.63 32.93 -13.28
CA ALA A 34 63.69 33.92 -14.37
C ALA A 34 65.17 34.05 -14.76
N PRO A 35 65.53 34.30 -16.03
CA PRO A 35 65.42 35.63 -16.68
C PRO A 35 65.02 35.49 -18.18
N ALA A 36 64.87 36.47 -19.08
CA ALA A 36 65.18 37.90 -19.21
C ALA A 36 64.21 38.50 -20.29
N PRO A 37 64.26 39.80 -20.64
CA PRO A 37 63.13 40.56 -21.15
C PRO A 37 62.92 40.40 -22.67
N TYR A 38 61.72 40.01 -23.08
CA TYR A 38 61.27 40.20 -24.46
C TYR A 38 60.34 41.40 -24.54
N ALA A 39 60.61 42.21 -25.56
CA ALA A 39 60.04 43.51 -25.84
C ALA A 39 58.50 43.51 -25.82
N ALA A 40 57.96 44.61 -25.33
CA ALA A 40 56.57 44.98 -25.46
C ALA A 40 56.18 45.03 -26.95
N TYR A 41 55.43 44.03 -27.41
CA TYR A 41 54.65 44.14 -28.63
C TYR A 41 53.30 44.76 -28.28
N ALA A 42 52.98 45.83 -29.01
CA ALA A 42 51.78 46.64 -28.87
C ALA A 42 50.49 45.79 -28.86
N PRO A 43 49.45 46.20 -28.10
CA PRO A 43 48.16 45.53 -28.17
C PRO A 43 47.56 45.81 -29.56
N TYR A 44 47.53 44.79 -30.41
CA TYR A 44 46.61 44.78 -31.54
C TYR A 44 45.20 44.81 -30.97
N ASN A 45 44.50 45.92 -31.20
CA ASN A 45 43.05 46.00 -31.05
C ASN A 45 42.44 44.94 -31.97
N TYR A 46 42.15 43.75 -31.45
CA TYR A 46 41.19 42.86 -32.06
C TYR A 46 39.82 43.52 -31.85
N GLU A 47 39.34 44.24 -32.87
CA GLU A 47 37.89 44.33 -33.04
C GLU A 47 37.38 42.88 -33.10
N PRO A 48 36.38 42.51 -32.28
CA PRO A 48 35.85 41.16 -32.32
C PRO A 48 35.21 40.95 -33.68
N MET A 49 35.93 40.29 -34.58
CA MET A 49 35.41 39.83 -35.86
C MET A 49 34.18 38.98 -35.56
N SER A 50 33.01 39.54 -35.81
CA SER A 50 31.73 38.87 -35.65
C SER A 50 31.68 37.75 -36.67
N THR A 51 32.10 36.55 -36.28
CA THR A 51 31.98 35.35 -37.09
C THR A 51 30.50 35.16 -37.47
N PRO A 52 30.17 35.01 -38.77
CA PRO A 52 28.78 34.95 -39.24
C PRO A 52 27.99 33.74 -38.70
N LEU A 53 28.64 32.79 -38.01
CA LEU A 53 28.02 31.62 -37.38
C LEU A 53 27.53 31.85 -35.94
N LYS A 54 27.99 32.89 -35.24
CA LYS A 54 27.51 33.21 -33.88
C LYS A 54 25.99 33.39 -33.78
N PRO A 55 25.31 34.14 -34.66
CA PRO A 55 23.85 34.29 -34.56
C PRO A 55 23.10 32.97 -34.75
N MET A 56 23.65 32.04 -35.55
CA MET A 56 23.02 30.75 -35.81
C MET A 56 23.18 29.77 -34.65
N TYR A 57 24.34 29.75 -33.98
CA TYR A 57 24.56 28.93 -32.78
C TYR A 57 23.68 29.39 -31.61
N LEU A 58 23.56 30.70 -31.38
CA LEU A 58 22.70 31.25 -30.33
C LEU A 58 21.21 30.99 -30.59
N ALA A 59 20.77 31.08 -31.85
CA ALA A 59 19.40 30.73 -32.24
C ALA A 59 19.12 29.22 -32.06
N GLN A 60 20.08 28.36 -32.42
CA GLN A 60 20.01 26.91 -32.21
C GLN A 60 19.88 26.59 -30.71
N GLU A 61 20.74 27.17 -29.88
CA GLU A 61 20.76 26.94 -28.42
C GLU A 61 19.45 27.42 -27.77
N HIS A 62 18.94 28.59 -28.18
CA HIS A 62 17.66 29.10 -27.70
C HIS A 62 16.49 28.17 -28.05
N SER A 63 16.43 27.66 -29.30
CA SER A 63 15.37 26.75 -29.73
C SER A 63 15.41 25.38 -29.00
N VAL A 64 16.61 24.85 -28.75
CA VAL A 64 16.80 23.61 -27.97
C VAL A 64 16.37 23.81 -26.52
N ARG A 65 16.70 24.95 -25.91
CA ARG A 65 16.31 25.29 -24.55
C ARG A 65 14.80 25.45 -24.40
N GLU A 66 14.17 26.19 -25.30
CA GLU A 66 12.71 26.43 -25.28
C GLU A 66 11.93 25.11 -25.42
N SER A 67 12.31 24.27 -26.39
CA SER A 67 11.71 22.94 -26.57
C SER A 67 11.93 22.00 -25.37
N THR A 68 13.06 22.12 -24.66
CA THR A 68 13.33 21.34 -23.44
C THR A 68 12.46 21.81 -22.27
N ILE A 69 12.25 23.12 -22.12
CA ILE A 69 11.38 23.70 -21.08
C ILE A 69 9.92 23.24 -21.29
N GLU A 70 9.42 23.30 -22.52
CA GLU A 70 8.07 22.81 -22.86
C GLU A 70 7.91 21.32 -22.55
N GLN A 71 8.90 20.49 -22.92
CA GLN A 71 8.88 19.07 -22.60
C GLN A 71 8.83 18.81 -21.09
N VAL A 72 9.63 19.55 -20.30
CA VAL A 72 9.62 19.43 -18.83
C VAL A 72 8.25 19.82 -18.26
N GLN A 73 7.67 20.94 -18.69
CA GLN A 73 6.34 21.38 -18.22
C GLN A 73 5.24 20.36 -18.57
N ARG A 74 5.25 19.82 -19.80
CA ARG A 74 4.30 18.79 -20.22
C ARG A 74 4.44 17.52 -19.37
N LEU A 75 5.66 17.07 -19.13
CA LEU A 75 5.90 15.88 -18.31
C LEU A 75 5.51 16.10 -16.83
N GLU A 76 5.66 17.32 -16.30
CA GLU A 76 5.22 17.65 -14.95
C GLU A 76 3.70 17.61 -14.79
N THR A 77 2.94 18.17 -15.73
CA THR A 77 1.46 18.12 -15.69
C THR A 77 0.95 16.67 -15.76
N VAL A 78 1.56 15.84 -16.62
CA VAL A 78 1.26 14.41 -16.70
C VAL A 78 1.65 13.67 -15.40
N ASP A 79 2.80 13.97 -14.78
CA ASP A 79 3.17 13.39 -13.47
C ASP A 79 2.18 13.77 -12.38
N GLN A 80 1.70 15.01 -12.35
CA GLN A 80 0.72 15.47 -11.36
C GLN A 80 -0.62 14.73 -11.52
N ALA A 81 -1.11 14.57 -12.75
CA ALA A 81 -2.31 13.79 -13.03
C ALA A 81 -2.14 12.32 -12.62
N LEU A 82 -1.00 11.71 -12.95
CA LEU A 82 -0.67 10.34 -12.57
C LEU A 82 -0.56 10.19 -11.05
N LYS A 83 0.05 11.16 -10.36
CA LYS A 83 0.14 11.21 -8.88
C LYS A 83 -1.25 11.18 -8.25
N ARG A 84 -2.18 11.99 -8.76
CA ARG A 84 -3.55 12.05 -8.22
C ARG A 84 -4.27 10.73 -8.42
N ARG A 85 -4.18 10.14 -9.61
CA ARG A 85 -4.77 8.82 -9.92
C ARG A 85 -4.22 7.73 -9.01
N ILE A 86 -2.90 7.64 -8.85
CA ILE A 86 -2.26 6.66 -7.96
C ILE A 86 -2.73 6.83 -6.52
N ARG A 87 -2.86 8.07 -6.01
CA ARG A 87 -3.38 8.29 -4.65
C ARG A 87 -4.82 7.82 -4.48
N ILE A 88 -5.69 8.12 -5.44
CA ILE A 88 -7.10 7.69 -5.39
C ILE A 88 -7.18 6.16 -5.44
N LEU A 89 -6.51 5.53 -6.41
CA LEU A 89 -6.49 4.07 -6.55
C LEU A 89 -5.95 3.39 -5.29
N ARG A 90 -4.92 3.95 -4.68
CA ARG A 90 -4.34 3.45 -3.44
C ARG A 90 -5.32 3.60 -2.27
N LEU A 91 -5.98 4.75 -2.13
CA LEU A 91 -7.01 4.93 -1.11
C LEU A 91 -8.14 3.92 -1.27
N VAL A 92 -8.64 3.73 -2.50
CA VAL A 92 -9.68 2.73 -2.81
C VAL A 92 -9.20 1.32 -2.43
N SER A 93 -7.99 0.94 -2.82
CA SER A 93 -7.38 -0.34 -2.45
C SER A 93 -7.32 -0.53 -0.93
N ARG A 94 -6.94 0.50 -0.16
CA ARG A 94 -6.89 0.45 1.31
C ARG A 94 -8.27 0.34 1.95
N VAL A 95 -9.26 1.05 1.44
CA VAL A 95 -10.65 0.95 1.91
C VAL A 95 -11.19 -0.45 1.64
N LEU A 96 -10.97 -1.00 0.44
CA LEU A 96 -11.38 -2.37 0.10
C LEU A 96 -10.69 -3.41 0.99
N ALA A 97 -9.38 -3.29 1.21
CA ALA A 97 -8.64 -4.21 2.08
C ALA A 97 -9.10 -4.15 3.54
N THR A 98 -9.42 -2.96 4.04
CA THR A 98 -9.96 -2.77 5.40
C THR A 98 -11.37 -3.35 5.50
N GLY A 99 -12.22 -3.09 4.50
CA GLY A 99 -13.57 -3.67 4.44
C GLY A 99 -13.56 -5.19 4.42
N LEU A 100 -12.67 -5.80 3.61
CA LEU A 100 -12.49 -7.26 3.57
C LEU A 100 -11.97 -7.81 4.89
N SER A 101 -11.06 -7.11 5.56
CA SER A 101 -10.56 -7.50 6.88
C SER A 101 -11.65 -7.47 7.94
N ILE A 102 -12.52 -6.45 7.93
CA ILE A 102 -13.69 -6.37 8.83
C ILE A 102 -14.68 -7.49 8.51
N ALA A 103 -15.01 -7.69 7.24
CA ALA A 103 -15.95 -8.72 6.78
C ALA A 103 -15.48 -10.15 7.12
N ALA A 104 -14.16 -10.39 7.17
CA ALA A 104 -13.60 -11.65 7.66
C ALA A 104 -13.59 -11.72 9.20
N PHE A 105 -13.19 -10.66 9.89
CA PHE A 105 -13.08 -10.62 11.34
C PHE A 105 -14.42 -10.81 12.05
N VAL A 106 -15.46 -10.09 11.63
CA VAL A 106 -16.79 -10.08 12.26
C VAL A 106 -17.36 -11.49 12.45
N PRO A 107 -17.51 -12.32 11.40
CA PRO A 107 -18.07 -13.66 11.56
C PRO A 107 -17.17 -14.57 12.41
N ILE A 108 -15.83 -14.48 12.28
CA ILE A 108 -14.91 -15.31 13.07
C ILE A 108 -14.99 -14.95 14.57
N ALA A 109 -15.04 -13.66 14.89
CA ALA A 109 -15.16 -13.17 16.25
C ALA A 109 -16.52 -13.54 16.85
N MET A 110 -17.61 -13.37 16.10
CA MET A 110 -18.96 -13.79 16.52
C MET A 110 -19.03 -15.30 16.79
N THR A 111 -18.50 -16.13 15.90
CA THR A 111 -18.48 -17.59 16.09
C THR A 111 -17.66 -17.99 17.30
N THR A 112 -16.50 -17.36 17.52
CA THR A 112 -15.65 -17.64 18.68
C THR A 112 -16.34 -17.23 19.99
N ALA A 113 -16.91 -16.03 20.03
CA ALA A 113 -17.64 -15.55 21.20
C ALA A 113 -18.81 -16.46 21.54
N LYS A 114 -19.62 -16.83 20.53
CA LYS A 114 -20.75 -17.73 20.71
C LYS A 114 -20.33 -19.11 21.18
N PHE A 115 -19.31 -19.69 20.58
CA PHE A 115 -18.73 -20.96 21.02
C PHE A 115 -18.33 -20.93 22.49
N LEU A 116 -17.59 -19.90 22.91
CA LEU A 116 -17.13 -19.78 24.30
C LEU A 116 -18.30 -19.62 25.29
N THR A 117 -19.39 -18.99 24.88
CA THR A 117 -20.59 -18.82 25.73
C THR A 117 -21.52 -20.04 25.75
N THR A 118 -21.59 -20.83 24.68
CA THR A 118 -22.58 -21.91 24.54
C THR A 118 -21.99 -23.32 24.64
N LYS A 119 -20.67 -23.47 24.75
CA LYS A 119 -20.00 -24.78 24.85
C LYS A 119 -20.45 -25.64 26.03
N ASP A 120 -20.86 -25.01 27.14
CA ASP A 120 -21.25 -25.71 28.37
C ASP A 120 -22.78 -25.82 28.52
N VAL A 121 -23.56 -25.31 27.56
CA VAL A 121 -25.02 -25.36 27.59
C VAL A 121 -25.49 -26.74 27.15
N LEU A 122 -26.32 -27.38 27.98
CA LEU A 122 -26.92 -28.68 27.70
C LEU A 122 -28.43 -28.53 27.54
N ARG A 123 -28.98 -29.14 26.48
CA ARG A 123 -30.42 -29.24 26.25
C ARG A 123 -30.78 -30.65 25.81
N GLU A 124 -32.03 -31.02 26.01
CA GLU A 124 -32.59 -32.22 25.41
C GLU A 124 -32.76 -31.97 23.91
N ALA A 125 -32.06 -32.76 23.11
CA ALA A 125 -32.06 -32.62 21.66
C ALA A 125 -32.29 -33.98 20.98
N PRO A 126 -32.89 -33.99 19.78
CA PRO A 126 -33.08 -35.22 19.02
C PRO A 126 -31.73 -35.81 18.61
N ALA A 127 -31.49 -37.08 18.94
CA ALA A 127 -30.38 -37.85 18.40
C ALA A 127 -30.77 -38.57 17.09
N PRO A 128 -29.79 -38.88 16.22
CA PRO A 128 -30.01 -39.79 15.11
C PRO A 128 -30.57 -41.13 15.63
N GLY A 129 -31.81 -41.46 15.30
CA GLY A 129 -32.55 -42.61 15.84
C GLY A 129 -33.79 -42.28 16.67
N GLY A 130 -34.17 -41.00 16.79
CA GLY A 130 -35.46 -40.58 17.38
C GLY A 130 -35.49 -40.56 18.90
N THR A 131 -34.38 -40.85 19.57
CA THR A 131 -34.24 -40.71 21.03
C THR A 131 -33.85 -39.28 21.39
N THR A 132 -34.43 -38.76 22.47
CA THR A 132 -34.00 -37.48 23.06
C THR A 132 -32.81 -37.74 23.99
N VAL A 133 -31.73 -37.00 23.79
CA VAL A 133 -30.52 -37.10 24.63
C VAL A 133 -30.13 -35.72 25.13
N LEU A 134 -29.61 -35.66 26.36
CA LEU A 134 -29.00 -34.46 26.88
C LEU A 134 -27.65 -34.25 26.18
N ARG A 135 -27.55 -33.19 25.38
CA ARG A 135 -26.37 -32.90 24.56
C ARG A 135 -26.13 -31.39 24.51
N GLY A 136 -24.90 -30.97 24.22
CA GLY A 136 -24.56 -29.58 23.90
C GLY A 136 -24.58 -29.26 22.40
N PRO A 137 -24.59 -27.98 22.01
CA PRO A 137 -24.78 -27.55 20.62
C PRO A 137 -23.63 -27.96 19.68
N TRP A 138 -22.44 -28.24 20.21
CA TRP A 138 -21.23 -28.50 19.44
C TRP A 138 -20.88 -29.99 19.35
N ALA A 139 -19.88 -30.36 18.54
CA ALA A 139 -19.40 -31.74 18.47
C ALA A 139 -18.63 -32.10 19.76
N LYS A 140 -18.74 -33.36 20.20
CA LYS A 140 -18.15 -33.84 21.48
C LYS A 140 -16.62 -33.71 21.52
N GLU A 141 -15.97 -33.63 20.35
CA GLU A 141 -14.53 -33.41 20.14
C GLU A 141 -14.32 -32.36 19.06
N SER A 142 -14.92 -31.18 19.22
CA SER A 142 -14.78 -30.09 18.25
C SER A 142 -13.35 -29.57 18.22
N LYS A 143 -12.73 -29.57 17.03
CA LYS A 143 -11.41 -28.94 16.83
C LYS A 143 -11.58 -27.42 16.77
N THR A 144 -11.18 -26.73 17.83
CA THR A 144 -11.31 -25.27 17.97
C THR A 144 -10.07 -24.49 17.52
N TRP A 145 -8.92 -25.17 17.42
CA TRP A 145 -7.64 -24.57 17.05
C TRP A 145 -7.70 -23.74 15.75
N PRO A 146 -8.37 -24.19 14.66
CA PRO A 146 -8.41 -23.43 13.42
C PRO A 146 -9.12 -22.09 13.60
N THR A 147 -10.21 -22.08 14.39
CA THR A 147 -10.99 -20.87 14.69
C THR A 147 -10.15 -19.85 15.46
N HIS A 148 -9.39 -20.27 16.47
CA HIS A 148 -8.51 -19.37 17.22
C HIS A 148 -7.35 -18.84 16.36
N MET A 149 -6.77 -19.68 15.50
CA MET A 149 -5.74 -19.25 14.55
C MET A 149 -6.29 -18.19 13.58
N TYR A 150 -7.45 -18.45 12.97
CA TYR A 150 -8.09 -17.51 12.06
C TYR A 150 -8.48 -16.21 12.76
N LEU A 151 -8.91 -16.26 14.02
CA LEU A 151 -9.18 -15.06 14.81
C LEU A 151 -7.90 -14.23 14.99
N GLY A 152 -6.77 -14.86 15.32
CA GLY A 152 -5.48 -14.16 15.46
C GLY A 152 -5.02 -13.49 14.16
N ILE A 153 -5.17 -14.19 13.03
CA ILE A 153 -4.85 -13.65 11.70
C ILE A 153 -5.78 -12.49 11.35
N ALA A 154 -7.08 -12.63 11.61
CA ALA A 154 -8.08 -11.60 11.32
C ALA A 154 -7.86 -10.34 12.16
N VAL A 155 -7.56 -10.49 13.46
CA VAL A 155 -7.24 -9.37 14.36
C VAL A 155 -5.99 -8.64 13.89
N THR A 156 -4.90 -9.36 13.61
CA THR A 156 -3.64 -8.76 13.16
C THR A 156 -3.84 -8.02 11.84
N SER A 157 -4.57 -8.64 10.89
CA SER A 157 -4.89 -8.04 9.60
C SER A 157 -5.74 -6.78 9.77
N LEU A 158 -6.75 -6.81 10.64
CA LEU A 158 -7.62 -5.68 10.90
C LEU A 158 -6.84 -4.51 11.52
N VAL A 159 -6.00 -4.77 12.53
CA VAL A 159 -5.15 -3.75 13.17
C VAL A 159 -4.20 -3.11 12.16
N CYS A 160 -3.53 -3.92 11.33
CA CYS A 160 -2.62 -3.42 10.30
C CYS A 160 -3.35 -2.55 9.25
N ASN A 161 -4.51 -3.00 8.76
CA ASN A 161 -5.29 -2.26 7.76
C ASN A 161 -5.90 -0.98 8.34
N LEU A 162 -6.46 -1.04 9.55
CA LEU A 162 -6.98 0.14 10.26
C LEU A 162 -5.87 1.14 10.57
N GLY A 163 -4.72 0.70 11.09
CA GLY A 163 -3.58 1.57 11.37
C GLY A 163 -3.10 2.30 10.10
N THR A 164 -3.04 1.58 8.98
CA THR A 164 -2.71 2.18 7.67
C THR A 164 -3.78 3.17 7.23
N MET A 165 -5.06 2.84 7.36
CA MET A 165 -6.18 3.70 6.97
C MET A 165 -6.24 4.98 7.81
N VAL A 166 -6.06 4.87 9.13
CA VAL A 166 -5.94 6.01 10.05
C VAL A 166 -4.76 6.89 9.66
N GLY A 167 -3.60 6.30 9.35
CA GLY A 167 -2.45 7.06 8.84
C GLY A 167 -2.74 7.83 7.55
N TYR A 168 -3.57 7.28 6.67
CA TYR A 168 -3.99 7.93 5.43
C TYR A 168 -5.02 9.05 5.64
N VAL A 169 -6.00 8.86 6.53
CA VAL A 169 -7.08 9.82 6.78
C VAL A 169 -6.62 10.97 7.67
N PHE A 170 -5.87 10.67 8.74
CA PHE A 170 -5.45 11.68 9.73
C PHE A 170 -4.08 12.28 9.43
N GLY A 171 -3.24 11.62 8.63
CA GLY A 171 -1.87 12.08 8.37
C GLY A 171 -1.73 13.25 7.38
N GLY A 172 -2.77 13.61 6.63
CA GLY A 172 -2.70 14.66 5.61
C GLY A 172 -1.58 14.45 4.57
N VAL A 173 -1.06 15.53 3.96
CA VAL A 173 0.01 15.46 2.94
C VAL A 173 1.34 14.95 3.52
N ARG A 174 1.60 15.22 4.81
CA ARG A 174 2.85 14.87 5.49
C ARG A 174 2.89 13.38 5.87
N GLY A 175 1.79 12.85 6.42
CA GLY A 175 1.60 11.43 6.67
C GLY A 175 1.56 10.63 5.38
N ALA A 176 0.92 11.13 4.32
CA ALA A 176 0.95 10.47 3.01
C ALA A 176 2.36 10.38 2.40
N ASN A 177 3.24 11.37 2.65
CA ASN A 177 4.64 11.32 2.19
C ASN A 177 5.49 10.36 3.03
N ILE A 178 5.29 10.31 4.35
CA ILE A 178 5.97 9.35 5.24
C ILE A 178 5.52 7.92 4.91
N MET A 179 4.21 7.71 4.76
CA MET A 179 3.65 6.44 4.35
C MET A 179 4.13 6.07 2.96
N ALA A 180 4.19 6.98 1.99
CA ALA A 180 4.74 6.66 0.67
C ALA A 180 6.22 6.23 0.68
N ALA A 181 7.02 6.70 1.65
CA ALA A 181 8.40 6.26 1.86
C ALA A 181 8.47 4.90 2.59
N ALA A 182 7.60 4.66 3.57
CA ALA A 182 7.52 3.40 4.31
C ALA A 182 6.83 2.25 3.53
N GLU A 183 5.92 2.61 2.61
CA GLU A 183 5.03 1.70 1.89
C GLU A 183 5.75 0.84 0.86
N GLY A 184 6.95 1.24 0.39
CA GLY A 184 7.78 0.41 -0.47
C GLY A 184 8.18 -0.92 0.19
N TYR A 185 8.61 -0.87 1.45
CA TYR A 185 9.05 -2.04 2.20
C TYR A 185 7.88 -2.74 2.89
N PHE A 186 7.02 -1.99 3.57
CA PHE A 186 5.89 -2.56 4.32
C PHE A 186 4.87 -3.25 3.42
N SER A 187 4.58 -2.70 2.23
CA SER A 187 3.63 -3.34 1.31
C SER A 187 4.15 -4.66 0.75
N MET A 188 5.48 -4.79 0.58
CA MET A 188 6.10 -6.00 0.06
C MET A 188 6.12 -7.10 1.14
N SER A 189 6.44 -6.73 2.39
CA SER A 189 6.33 -7.62 3.54
C SER A 189 4.91 -8.10 3.78
N VAL A 190 3.90 -7.23 3.65
CA VAL A 190 2.49 -7.60 3.80
C VAL A 190 2.04 -8.57 2.71
N ILE A 191 2.42 -8.34 1.44
CA ILE A 191 2.09 -9.27 0.35
C ILE A 191 2.75 -10.63 0.58
N LEU A 192 4.03 -10.65 0.96
CA LEU A 192 4.77 -11.89 1.19
C LEU A 192 4.22 -12.65 2.41
N GLY A 193 3.93 -11.93 3.50
CA GLY A 193 3.32 -12.50 4.69
C GLY A 193 1.96 -13.11 4.41
N ASN A 194 1.12 -12.43 3.61
CA ASN A 194 -0.19 -12.95 3.23
C ASN A 194 -0.04 -14.21 2.38
N LEU A 195 0.88 -14.24 1.41
CA LEU A 195 1.15 -15.43 0.60
C LEU A 195 1.57 -16.64 1.46
N ILE A 196 2.47 -16.43 2.42
CA ILE A 196 2.93 -17.48 3.34
C ILE A 196 1.76 -18.05 4.16
N VAL A 197 0.92 -17.16 4.72
CA VAL A 197 -0.26 -17.57 5.49
C VAL A 197 -1.21 -18.41 4.64
N TRP A 198 -1.45 -18.02 3.38
CA TRP A 198 -2.32 -18.79 2.47
C TRP A 198 -1.73 -20.16 2.11
N ILE A 199 -0.40 -20.27 1.94
CA ILE A 199 0.27 -21.55 1.70
C ILE A 199 0.11 -22.47 2.92
N ILE A 200 0.36 -21.95 4.12
CA ILE A 200 0.20 -22.71 5.37
C ILE A 200 -1.26 -23.14 5.54
N ALA A 201 -2.21 -22.23 5.34
CA ALA A 201 -3.64 -22.54 5.43
C ALA A 201 -4.05 -23.64 4.44
N ALA A 202 -3.58 -23.59 3.19
CA ALA A 202 -3.85 -24.61 2.19
C ALA A 202 -3.24 -25.98 2.56
N ALA A 203 -2.02 -25.98 3.11
CA ALA A 203 -1.35 -27.19 3.57
C ALA A 203 -2.07 -27.83 4.76
N VAL A 204 -2.46 -27.02 5.75
CA VAL A 204 -3.25 -27.44 6.91
C VAL A 204 -4.61 -27.98 6.46
N TYR A 205 -5.32 -27.26 5.60
CA TYR A 205 -6.63 -27.68 5.10
C TYR A 205 -6.56 -29.02 4.36
N ARG A 206 -5.55 -29.24 3.51
CA ARG A 206 -5.33 -30.53 2.83
C ARG A 206 -5.05 -31.66 3.81
N LYS A 207 -4.25 -31.40 4.86
CA LYS A 207 -3.91 -32.40 5.88
C LYS A 207 -5.14 -32.78 6.73
N GLU A 208 -5.93 -31.79 7.13
CA GLU A 208 -7.13 -32.01 7.97
C GLU A 208 -8.27 -32.68 7.19
N LYS A 209 -8.46 -32.32 5.91
CA LYS A 209 -9.54 -32.89 5.07
C LYS A 209 -9.25 -34.33 4.60
N GLY A 210 -7.98 -34.72 4.52
CA GLY A 210 -7.57 -36.04 4.04
C GLY A 210 -7.63 -37.17 5.07
N LEU A 211 -7.85 -36.87 6.36
CA LEU A 211 -7.65 -37.86 7.42
C LEU A 211 -8.92 -38.63 7.86
N ASP A 212 -10.14 -38.09 7.78
CA ASP A 212 -11.29 -38.82 8.37
C ASP A 212 -12.69 -38.52 7.79
N GLY A 213 -12.86 -37.59 6.84
CA GLY A 213 -14.20 -37.23 6.31
C GLY A 213 -15.19 -36.68 7.36
N LYS A 214 -14.79 -36.58 8.63
CA LYS A 214 -15.56 -36.02 9.74
C LYS A 214 -15.37 -34.51 9.81
N ASN A 215 -16.47 -33.78 9.64
CA ASN A 215 -16.55 -32.33 9.85
C ASN A 215 -16.59 -32.01 11.36
N ASN A 216 -15.48 -32.27 12.06
CA ASN A 216 -15.35 -32.01 13.50
C ASN A 216 -14.88 -30.59 13.82
N ASP A 217 -14.58 -29.77 12.82
CA ASP A 217 -14.33 -28.35 13.01
C ASP A 217 -15.64 -27.60 13.24
N LEU A 218 -15.57 -26.44 13.92
CA LEU A 218 -16.76 -25.67 14.25
C LEU A 218 -17.61 -25.30 13.03
N TRP A 219 -16.95 -25.01 11.91
CA TRP A 219 -17.59 -24.52 10.69
C TRP A 219 -18.15 -25.66 9.86
N GLY A 220 -17.41 -26.76 9.69
CA GLY A 220 -17.91 -27.97 9.09
C GLY A 220 -19.08 -28.60 9.88
N TRP A 221 -19.04 -28.53 11.22
CA TRP A 221 -20.15 -28.99 12.05
C TRP A 221 -21.41 -28.15 11.84
N ALA A 222 -21.30 -26.82 11.78
CA ALA A 222 -22.44 -25.91 11.64
C ALA A 222 -23.27 -26.14 10.36
N CYS A 223 -22.67 -26.62 9.28
CA CYS A 223 -23.38 -27.00 8.05
C CYS A 223 -23.74 -28.49 7.96
N SER A 224 -23.38 -29.31 8.94
CA SER A 224 -23.62 -30.75 8.92
C SER A 224 -25.11 -31.09 9.09
N GLU A 225 -25.51 -32.26 8.59
CA GLU A 225 -26.88 -32.76 8.76
C GLU A 225 -27.24 -32.97 10.25
N SER A 226 -26.27 -33.37 11.08
CA SER A 226 -26.45 -33.50 12.51
C SER A 226 -26.75 -32.16 13.20
N ALA A 227 -26.14 -31.06 12.74
CA ALA A 227 -26.45 -29.73 13.27
C ALA A 227 -27.85 -29.26 12.87
N LYS A 228 -28.34 -29.65 11.68
CA LYS A 228 -29.71 -29.34 11.24
C LYS A 228 -30.77 -30.04 12.09
N ILE A 229 -30.53 -31.29 12.50
CA ILE A 229 -31.47 -32.06 13.34
C ILE A 229 -31.64 -31.43 14.73
N ILE A 230 -30.56 -30.86 15.28
CA ILE A 230 -30.58 -30.21 16.61
C ILE A 230 -30.87 -28.70 16.56
N GLN A 231 -31.04 -28.12 15.36
CA GLN A 231 -31.21 -26.68 15.15
C GLN A 231 -32.35 -26.12 15.98
N ASP A 232 -33.52 -26.78 15.99
CA ASP A 232 -34.70 -26.29 16.71
C ASP A 232 -34.50 -26.28 18.24
N ALA A 233 -33.73 -27.22 18.77
CA ALA A 233 -33.44 -27.30 20.21
C ALA A 233 -32.48 -26.20 20.70
N PHE A 234 -31.71 -25.59 19.80
CA PHE A 234 -30.68 -24.59 20.11
C PHE A 234 -30.83 -23.29 19.33
N GLN A 235 -31.97 -23.08 18.65
CA GLN A 235 -32.16 -21.96 17.72
C GLN A 235 -31.95 -20.59 18.38
N ASP A 236 -32.38 -20.44 19.64
CA ASP A 236 -32.25 -19.21 20.42
C ASP A 236 -30.79 -18.91 20.83
N GLU A 237 -29.97 -19.95 20.96
CA GLU A 237 -28.59 -19.84 21.45
C GLU A 237 -27.59 -19.76 20.29
N VAL A 238 -27.75 -20.64 19.30
CA VAL A 238 -26.84 -20.83 18.17
C VAL A 238 -27.65 -21.03 16.88
N PRO A 239 -27.81 -19.99 16.05
CA PRO A 239 -28.49 -20.14 14.75
C PRO A 239 -27.54 -20.77 13.71
N PHE A 240 -27.46 -22.10 13.64
CA PHE A 240 -26.54 -22.80 12.71
C PHE A 240 -26.80 -22.46 11.24
N ASP A 241 -28.05 -22.25 10.84
CA ASP A 241 -28.41 -21.84 9.48
C ASP A 241 -27.71 -20.53 9.05
N ARG A 242 -27.64 -19.54 9.96
CA ARG A 242 -26.97 -18.27 9.69
C ARG A 242 -25.46 -18.46 9.49
N TYR A 243 -24.83 -19.29 10.29
CA TYR A 243 -23.41 -19.60 10.15
C TYR A 243 -23.11 -20.36 8.86
N CYS A 244 -24.01 -21.25 8.44
CA CYS A 244 -23.88 -21.96 7.18
C CYS A 244 -23.98 -21.02 5.98
N ASN A 245 -24.94 -20.07 6.00
CA ASN A 245 -25.07 -19.04 4.98
C ASN A 245 -23.83 -18.11 4.91
N ILE A 246 -23.25 -17.74 6.06
CA ILE A 246 -22.00 -16.97 6.11
C ILE A 246 -20.85 -17.76 5.47
N GLN A 247 -20.78 -19.07 5.70
CA GLN A 247 -19.77 -19.94 5.09
C GLN A 247 -19.93 -20.00 3.56
N SER A 248 -21.16 -20.11 3.05
CA SER A 248 -21.43 -19.99 1.61
C SER A 248 -21.04 -18.61 1.06
N GLY A 249 -21.21 -17.55 1.85
CA GLY A 249 -20.76 -16.19 1.54
C GLY A 249 -19.24 -16.04 1.41
N ALA A 250 -18.46 -16.92 2.04
CA ALA A 250 -17.00 -16.88 1.98
C ALA A 250 -16.46 -17.05 0.54
N TRP A 251 -17.20 -17.73 -0.35
CA TRP A 251 -16.86 -17.83 -1.76
C TRP A 251 -16.78 -16.45 -2.45
N TYR A 252 -17.83 -15.63 -2.25
CA TYR A 252 -17.88 -14.27 -2.81
C TYR A 252 -16.81 -13.36 -2.20
N ALA A 253 -16.56 -13.50 -0.89
CA ALA A 253 -15.47 -12.79 -0.22
C ALA A 253 -14.11 -13.16 -0.84
N GLY A 254 -13.90 -14.43 -1.21
CA GLY A 254 -12.71 -14.89 -1.93
C GLY A 254 -12.54 -14.21 -3.29
N LEU A 255 -13.61 -14.07 -4.08
CA LEU A 255 -13.55 -13.36 -5.37
C LEU A 255 -13.19 -11.87 -5.19
N LEU A 256 -13.78 -11.20 -4.20
CA LEU A 256 -13.44 -9.82 -3.86
C LEU A 256 -11.99 -9.68 -3.40
N GLN A 257 -11.47 -10.66 -2.66
CA GLN A 257 -10.08 -10.69 -2.23
C GLN A 257 -9.13 -10.73 -3.44
N VAL A 258 -9.42 -11.56 -4.45
CA VAL A 258 -8.63 -11.61 -5.70
C VAL A 258 -8.67 -10.29 -6.44
N ALA A 259 -9.85 -9.68 -6.57
CA ALA A 259 -10.00 -8.37 -7.20
C ALA A 259 -9.19 -7.27 -6.47
N ALA A 260 -9.21 -7.27 -5.14
CA ALA A 260 -8.44 -6.33 -4.33
C ALA A 260 -6.92 -6.53 -4.48
N MET A 261 -6.45 -7.78 -4.55
CA MET A 261 -5.04 -8.09 -4.83
C MET A 261 -4.62 -7.62 -6.22
N PHE A 262 -5.44 -7.84 -7.24
CA PHE A 262 -5.17 -7.37 -8.60
C PHE A 262 -5.07 -5.84 -8.66
N LEU A 263 -6.04 -5.12 -8.07
CA LEU A 263 -6.01 -3.66 -8.00
C LEU A 263 -4.74 -3.15 -7.32
N SER A 264 -4.33 -3.79 -6.23
CA SER A 264 -3.11 -3.45 -5.49
C SER A 264 -1.85 -3.67 -6.34
N GLY A 265 -1.80 -4.75 -7.13
CA GLY A 265 -0.74 -5.01 -8.11
C GLY A 265 -0.66 -3.94 -9.19
N VAL A 266 -1.79 -3.49 -9.75
CA VAL A 266 -1.83 -2.40 -10.73
C VAL A 266 -1.31 -1.10 -10.12
N VAL A 267 -1.73 -0.74 -8.91
CA VAL A 267 -1.24 0.45 -8.19
C VAL A 267 0.28 0.39 -7.99
N TYR A 268 0.80 -0.77 -7.64
CA TYR A 268 2.24 -0.98 -7.47
C TYR A 268 3.00 -0.75 -8.79
N LEU A 269 2.56 -1.35 -9.90
CA LEU A 269 3.17 -1.15 -11.22
C LEU A 269 3.14 0.33 -11.67
N LEU A 270 2.02 1.03 -11.46
CA LEU A 270 1.91 2.46 -11.77
C LEU A 270 2.87 3.30 -10.90
N THR A 271 3.03 2.93 -9.64
CA THR A 271 3.97 3.59 -8.72
C THR A 271 5.42 3.40 -9.19
N LEU A 272 5.80 2.18 -9.58
CA LEU A 272 7.13 1.88 -10.11
C LEU A 272 7.42 2.65 -11.41
N ARG A 273 6.47 2.66 -12.35
CA ARG A 273 6.59 3.44 -13.60
C ARG A 273 6.80 4.91 -13.31
N ARG A 274 6.10 5.47 -12.33
CA ARG A 274 6.25 6.86 -11.92
C ARG A 274 7.61 7.15 -11.29
N VAL A 275 8.13 6.26 -10.45
CA VAL A 275 9.47 6.40 -9.85
C VAL A 275 10.54 6.41 -10.94
N MET A 276 10.44 5.51 -11.92
CA MET A 276 11.35 5.47 -13.08
C MET A 276 11.25 6.73 -13.93
N ALA A 277 10.03 7.19 -14.25
CA ALA A 277 9.80 8.42 -15.00
C ALA A 277 10.37 9.66 -14.29
N LYS A 278 10.22 9.75 -12.97
CA LYS A 278 10.82 10.82 -12.17
C LYS A 278 12.33 10.82 -12.17
N LYS A 279 12.96 9.64 -12.17
CA LYS A 279 14.42 9.53 -12.28
C LYS A 279 14.91 10.10 -13.61
N LYS A 280 14.19 9.85 -14.70
CA LYS A 280 14.48 10.44 -16.02
C LYS A 280 14.29 11.96 -16.03
N LEU A 281 13.17 12.45 -15.49
CA LEU A 281 12.89 13.89 -15.37
C LEU A 281 13.95 14.65 -14.59
N ARG A 282 14.44 14.09 -13.48
CA ARG A 282 15.51 14.71 -12.68
C ARG A 282 16.81 14.86 -13.46
N ARG A 283 17.16 13.89 -14.32
CA ARG A 283 18.34 13.94 -15.18
C ARG A 283 18.21 15.04 -16.24
N THR A 284 17.08 15.11 -16.93
CA THR A 284 16.83 16.17 -17.93
C THR A 284 16.81 17.56 -17.29
N ARG A 285 16.28 17.69 -16.07
CA ARG A 285 16.35 18.97 -15.33
C ARG A 285 17.77 19.34 -14.92
N SER A 286 18.61 18.39 -14.50
CA SER A 286 20.01 18.70 -14.19
C SER A 286 20.82 19.10 -15.42
N GLU A 287 20.53 18.50 -16.58
CA GLU A 287 21.12 18.90 -17.87
C GLU A 287 20.70 20.33 -18.24
N LEU A 288 19.42 20.68 -18.06
CA LEU A 288 18.91 22.04 -18.30
C LEU A 288 19.57 23.09 -17.39
N ASN A 289 19.74 22.78 -16.11
CA ASN A 289 20.38 23.68 -15.15
C ASN A 289 21.88 23.87 -15.41
N GLY A 290 22.55 22.87 -16.02
CA GLY A 290 23.96 22.97 -16.42
C GLY A 290 24.18 23.82 -17.68
N MET A 291 23.11 24.18 -18.40
CA MET A 291 23.15 25.11 -19.54
C MET A 291 22.91 26.58 -19.13
N GLN A 292 22.73 26.88 -17.83
CA GLN A 292 22.59 28.24 -17.30
C GLN A 292 23.93 28.76 -16.76
#